data_AF-A0A0A8JK72-F1
#
_entry.id   AF-A0A0A8JK72-F1
#
_cell.length_a   1.000
_cell.length_b   1.000
_cell.length_c   1.000
_cell.angle_alpha   90.00
_cell.angle_beta   90.00
_cell.angle_gamma   90.00
#
_symmetry.space_group_name_H-M   'P 1'
#
loop_
_entity.id
_entity.type
_entity.pdbx_description
1 polymer ?
#
loop_
_entity_poly.entity_id
_entity_poly.type
_entity_poly.pdbx_seq_one_letter_code
_entity_poly.pdbx_strand_id
1 'polypeptide(L)'
;MANVAWETILAEVQAVLNDEQSDPAEAQEAVDETYGEVYVHVQTYKEIPLQVKVFDSQSEERFGLSERFLEAMEQVHSSETENYILLRKWADYGIRYGEKEEIGQLVIQEIEAAYPDERLEEIIRNVQEGHERTSQRGRKVSLVEFDVPEWETRFQLLDQMPDPDLDDLPLLEKALQDDKMSIRRLATVYLGMIEDEAVIPYIERALHDKSWAVRRTAGDCMSDLGFPGFESAAMEALQDKNKLVRWRAAMYLYETGTERALPALKQAENDPEFEVKLQVRMAIARIEEGEEAKGSVWKQMTEARAATPNE
;
A
#
# COMPACT_ATOMS: atom_id res chain seq x y z
N MET A 1 8.66 -31.14 -7.14
CA MET A 1 9.11 -30.84 -5.76
C MET A 1 7.85 -30.57 -4.97
N ALA A 2 7.74 -31.19 -3.79
CA ALA A 2 6.48 -31.37 -3.09
C ALA A 2 5.81 -30.03 -2.75
N ASN A 3 4.56 -29.88 -3.20
CA ASN A 3 3.63 -28.90 -2.63
C ASN A 3 3.49 -29.27 -1.16
N VAL A 4 4.17 -28.53 -0.29
CA VAL A 4 3.96 -28.64 1.14
C VAL A 4 2.53 -28.17 1.40
N ALA A 5 1.73 -29.02 2.05
CA ALA A 5 0.33 -28.77 2.37
C ALA A 5 0.21 -27.76 3.53
N TRP A 6 0.71 -26.54 3.31
CA TRP A 6 0.69 -25.45 4.31
C TRP A 6 -0.75 -25.06 4.66
N GLU A 7 -1.67 -25.17 3.71
CA GLU A 7 -3.12 -24.98 3.86
C GLU A 7 -3.72 -25.91 4.92
N THR A 8 -3.33 -27.19 4.90
CA THR A 8 -3.81 -28.19 5.86
C THR A 8 -3.24 -27.93 7.25
N ILE A 9 -1.98 -27.51 7.33
CA ILE A 9 -1.31 -27.20 8.61
C ILE A 9 -1.96 -25.97 9.27
N LEU A 10 -2.32 -24.94 8.51
CA LEU A 10 -2.98 -23.75 9.05
C LEU A 10 -4.41 -24.06 9.55
N ALA A 11 -5.18 -24.86 8.80
CA ALA A 11 -6.50 -25.31 9.23
C ALA A 11 -6.42 -26.18 10.51
N GLU A 12 -5.41 -27.05 10.62
CA GLU A 12 -5.14 -27.83 11.84
C GLU A 12 -4.74 -26.93 13.02
N VAL A 13 -3.91 -25.91 12.78
CA VAL A 13 -3.54 -24.90 13.80
C VAL A 13 -4.76 -24.09 14.23
N GLN A 14 -5.65 -23.70 13.32
CA GLN A 14 -6.90 -23.00 13.60
C GLN A 14 -7.84 -23.85 14.48
N ALA A 15 -8.00 -25.13 14.15
CA ALA A 15 -8.83 -26.07 14.92
C ALA A 15 -8.30 -26.32 16.34
N VAL A 16 -6.97 -26.37 16.50
CA VAL A 16 -6.32 -26.55 17.82
C VAL A 16 -6.38 -25.28 18.67
N LEU A 17 -6.37 -24.09 18.05
CA LEU A 17 -6.31 -22.81 18.76
C LEU A 17 -7.68 -22.22 19.13
N ASN A 18 -8.78 -22.66 18.50
CA ASN A 18 -10.12 -22.11 18.74
C ASN A 18 -11.01 -22.92 19.71
N ASP A 19 -10.61 -24.11 20.16
CA ASP A 19 -11.31 -24.95 21.16
C ASP A 19 -12.84 -25.13 20.98
N GLU A 20 -13.36 -24.86 19.79
CA GLU A 20 -14.73 -25.11 19.35
C GLU A 20 -14.72 -25.67 17.92
N GLN A 21 -15.63 -26.62 17.67
CA GLN A 21 -15.79 -27.34 16.41
C GLN A 21 -16.13 -26.40 15.24
N SER A 22 -15.13 -25.85 14.56
CA SER A 22 -15.29 -25.20 13.25
C SER A 22 -15.11 -26.23 12.13
N ASP A 23 -16.03 -26.26 11.17
CA ASP A 23 -16.07 -27.20 10.05
C ASP A 23 -14.82 -26.98 9.15
N PRO A 24 -14.08 -28.03 8.73
CA PRO A 24 -12.87 -27.87 7.90
C PRO A 24 -13.07 -27.03 6.62
N ALA A 25 -14.30 -26.94 6.11
CA ALA A 25 -14.65 -26.08 4.98
C ALA A 25 -14.58 -24.57 5.31
N GLU A 26 -14.96 -24.16 6.53
CA GLU A 26 -14.85 -22.77 7.00
C GLU A 26 -13.38 -22.39 7.27
N ALA A 27 -12.57 -23.34 7.73
CA ALA A 27 -11.12 -23.14 7.92
C ALA A 27 -10.37 -22.99 6.59
N GLN A 28 -10.86 -23.60 5.50
CA GLN A 28 -10.25 -23.49 4.18
C GLN A 28 -10.64 -22.19 3.47
N GLU A 29 -11.83 -21.65 3.72
CA GLU A 29 -12.21 -20.27 3.34
C GLU A 29 -11.38 -19.21 4.09
N ALA A 30 -11.11 -19.41 5.39
CA ALA A 30 -10.27 -18.51 6.20
C ALA A 30 -8.79 -18.47 5.79
N VAL A 31 -8.29 -19.49 5.10
CA VAL A 31 -6.91 -19.56 4.59
C VAL A 31 -6.77 -18.93 3.18
N ASP A 32 -7.87 -18.90 2.41
CA ASP A 32 -7.96 -18.18 1.12
C ASP A 32 -8.37 -16.70 1.30
N GLU A 33 -8.79 -16.33 2.52
CA GLU A 33 -8.94 -14.94 2.96
C GLU A 33 -7.55 -14.29 3.12
N THR A 34 -7.00 -13.83 2.00
CA THR A 34 -5.97 -12.81 1.97
C THR A 34 -6.57 -11.53 2.57
N TYR A 35 -6.67 -11.46 3.89
CA TYR A 35 -6.99 -10.33 4.77
C TYR A 35 -7.71 -9.11 4.14
N GLY A 36 -8.83 -9.32 3.43
CA GLY A 36 -9.56 -8.27 2.71
C GLY A 36 -8.70 -7.45 1.74
N GLU A 37 -7.62 -8.03 1.22
CA GLU A 37 -6.71 -7.41 0.26
C GLU A 37 -7.41 -7.29 -1.09
N VAL A 38 -7.53 -6.04 -1.55
CA VAL A 38 -8.13 -5.72 -2.83
C VAL A 38 -7.07 -5.11 -3.72
N TYR A 39 -6.74 -5.81 -4.79
CA TYR A 39 -5.74 -5.40 -5.77
C TYR A 39 -6.35 -4.38 -6.73
N VAL A 40 -5.61 -3.30 -6.99
CA VAL A 40 -6.03 -2.25 -7.92
C VAL A 40 -5.05 -2.20 -9.08
N HIS A 41 -5.54 -2.52 -10.28
CA HIS A 41 -4.79 -2.32 -11.52
C HIS A 41 -5.48 -1.28 -12.39
N VAL A 42 -4.70 -0.43 -13.06
CA VAL A 42 -5.21 0.56 -14.02
C VAL A 42 -4.76 0.18 -15.41
N GLN A 43 -5.71 -0.02 -16.33
CA GLN A 43 -5.42 -0.20 -17.73
C GLN A 43 -4.98 1.13 -18.32
N THR A 44 -3.80 1.13 -18.92
CA THR A 44 -3.23 2.29 -19.60
C THR A 44 -2.99 1.96 -21.07
N TYR A 45 -3.14 2.96 -21.93
CA TYR A 45 -2.73 2.93 -23.33
C TYR A 45 -1.87 4.17 -23.59
N LYS A 46 -0.58 3.96 -23.88
CA LYS A 46 0.39 5.05 -24.06
C LYS A 46 0.28 6.15 -22.99
N GLU A 47 0.28 5.72 -21.72
CA GLU A 47 0.21 6.58 -20.53
C GLU A 47 -1.16 7.23 -20.26
N ILE A 48 -2.15 7.03 -21.13
CA ILE A 48 -3.54 7.43 -20.88
C ILE A 48 -4.24 6.30 -20.10
N PRO A 49 -4.68 6.54 -18.86
CA PRO A 49 -5.45 5.55 -18.12
C PRO A 49 -6.89 5.48 -18.68
N LEU A 50 -7.49 4.28 -18.68
CA LEU A 50 -8.80 4.03 -19.31
C LEU A 50 -9.80 3.35 -18.37
N GLN A 51 -9.32 2.38 -17.59
CA GLN A 51 -10.18 1.54 -16.76
C GLN A 51 -9.44 1.15 -15.48
N VAL A 52 -10.13 1.29 -14.35
CA VAL A 52 -9.70 0.76 -13.06
C VAL A 52 -10.28 -0.63 -12.88
N LYS A 53 -9.45 -1.59 -12.50
CA LYS A 53 -9.80 -2.97 -12.21
C LYS A 53 -9.49 -3.24 -10.75
N VAL A 54 -10.52 -3.55 -9.98
CA VAL A 54 -10.47 -3.79 -8.54
C VAL A 54 -10.85 -5.25 -8.32
N PHE A 55 -9.94 -6.05 -7.76
CA PHE A 55 -10.16 -7.50 -7.70
C PHE A 55 -9.50 -8.14 -6.48
N ASP A 56 -10.06 -9.28 -6.06
CA ASP A 56 -9.48 -10.20 -5.09
C ASP A 56 -9.56 -11.63 -5.63
N SER A 57 -9.41 -12.65 -4.77
CA SER A 57 -9.54 -14.07 -5.16
C SER A 57 -10.97 -14.47 -5.57
N GLN A 58 -11.99 -13.72 -5.15
CA GLN A 58 -13.40 -14.09 -5.30
C GLN A 58 -14.10 -13.35 -6.45
N SER A 59 -13.85 -12.06 -6.62
CA SER A 59 -14.51 -11.25 -7.66
C SER A 59 -13.65 -10.13 -8.23
N GLU A 60 -14.04 -9.67 -9.41
CA GLU A 60 -13.43 -8.54 -10.11
C GLU A 60 -14.52 -7.53 -10.50
N GLU A 61 -14.26 -6.27 -10.20
CA GLU A 61 -15.07 -5.12 -10.60
C GLU A 61 -14.24 -4.18 -11.48
N ARG A 62 -14.90 -3.54 -12.45
CA ARG A 62 -14.26 -2.68 -13.44
C ARG A 62 -14.99 -1.38 -13.57
N PHE A 63 -14.22 -0.29 -13.52
CA PHE A 63 -14.73 1.06 -13.57
C PHE A 63 -14.10 1.80 -14.74
N GLY A 64 -14.92 2.37 -15.62
CA GLY A 64 -14.45 3.25 -16.68
C GLY A 64 -14.13 4.64 -16.12
N LEU A 65 -13.10 5.28 -16.67
CA LEU A 65 -12.83 6.70 -16.42
C LEU A 65 -13.75 7.59 -17.26
N SER A 66 -13.72 8.91 -17.03
CA SER A 66 -14.53 9.87 -17.78
C SER A 66 -14.23 9.86 -19.29
N GLU A 67 -15.21 10.34 -20.09
CA GLU A 67 -15.16 10.32 -21.56
C GLU A 67 -13.91 11.01 -22.13
N ARG A 68 -13.36 12.02 -21.44
CA ARG A 68 -12.14 12.73 -21.86
C ARG A 68 -10.93 11.82 -22.05
N PHE A 69 -10.80 10.74 -21.26
CA PHE A 69 -9.72 9.77 -21.44
C PHE A 69 -9.91 8.90 -22.69
N LEU A 70 -11.17 8.58 -23.03
CA LEU A 70 -11.49 7.87 -24.26
C LEU A 70 -11.21 8.75 -25.47
N GLU A 71 -11.61 10.03 -25.43
CA GLU A 71 -11.30 10.99 -26.48
C GLU A 71 -9.80 11.19 -26.68
N ALA A 72 -9.04 11.33 -25.58
CA ALA A 72 -7.58 11.42 -25.63
C ALA A 72 -6.96 10.17 -26.26
N MET A 73 -7.46 8.97 -25.91
CA MET A 73 -7.02 7.71 -26.49
C MET A 73 -7.35 7.61 -27.99
N GLU A 74 -8.53 8.05 -28.42
CA GLU A 74 -8.92 8.08 -29.84
C GLU A 74 -8.02 9.02 -30.65
N GLN A 75 -7.68 10.19 -30.12
CA GLN A 75 -6.76 11.12 -30.76
C GLN A 75 -5.38 10.49 -30.97
N VAL A 76 -4.86 9.80 -29.96
CA VAL A 76 -3.59 9.08 -30.07
C VAL A 76 -3.69 7.91 -31.04
N HIS A 77 -4.77 7.12 -30.97
CA HIS A 77 -4.96 5.95 -31.84
C HIS A 77 -5.09 6.36 -33.32
N SER A 78 -5.83 7.43 -33.62
CA SER A 78 -6.04 7.91 -35.00
C SER A 78 -4.74 8.32 -35.71
N SER A 79 -3.69 8.64 -34.95
CA SER A 79 -2.38 9.03 -35.49
C SER A 79 -1.49 7.84 -35.89
N GLU A 80 -1.83 6.60 -35.50
CA GLU A 80 -1.00 5.41 -35.76
C GLU A 80 -1.78 4.18 -36.25
N THR A 81 -1.16 3.40 -37.12
CA THR A 81 -1.69 2.12 -37.64
C THR A 81 -1.47 0.93 -36.69
N GLU A 82 -0.98 1.16 -35.48
CA GLU A 82 -0.59 0.09 -34.54
C GLU A 82 -1.78 -0.48 -33.75
N ASN A 83 -1.73 -1.79 -33.50
CA ASN A 83 -2.81 -2.54 -32.88
C ASN A 83 -2.91 -2.22 -31.37
N TYR A 84 -4.00 -1.55 -30.97
CA TYR A 84 -4.34 -1.20 -29.58
C TYR A 84 -4.11 -2.35 -28.57
N ILE A 85 -4.44 -3.58 -28.97
CA ILE A 85 -4.35 -4.76 -28.10
C ILE A 85 -2.92 -5.04 -27.65
N LEU A 86 -1.91 -4.67 -28.44
CA LEU A 86 -0.50 -4.92 -28.17
C LEU A 86 0.13 -3.89 -27.23
N LEU A 87 -0.40 -2.65 -27.21
CA LEU A 87 0.20 -1.54 -26.48
C LEU A 87 -0.47 -1.26 -25.13
N ARG A 88 -1.70 -1.75 -24.92
CA ARG A 88 -2.37 -1.63 -23.62
C ARG A 88 -1.62 -2.42 -22.55
N LYS A 89 -1.48 -1.83 -21.37
CA LYS A 89 -0.81 -2.44 -20.21
C LYS A 89 -1.64 -2.25 -18.96
N TRP A 90 -1.54 -3.20 -18.04
CA TRP A 90 -2.05 -3.03 -16.68
C TRP A 90 -0.92 -2.49 -15.82
N ALA A 91 -1.12 -1.30 -15.25
CA ALA A 91 -0.25 -0.72 -14.25
C ALA A 91 -0.76 -1.14 -12.85
N ASP A 92 0.15 -1.56 -11.98
CA ASP A 92 -0.15 -1.90 -10.60
C ASP A 92 -0.24 -0.62 -9.76
N TYR A 93 -1.38 -0.42 -9.09
CA TYR A 93 -1.66 0.71 -8.20
C TYR A 93 -1.70 0.30 -6.72
N GLY A 94 -1.20 -0.91 -6.43
CA GLY A 94 -1.05 -1.49 -5.11
C GLY A 94 -2.32 -2.10 -4.53
N ILE A 95 -2.19 -2.50 -3.27
CA ILE A 95 -3.25 -3.15 -2.50
C ILE A 95 -4.01 -2.10 -1.69
N ARG A 96 -5.34 -2.20 -1.73
CA ARG A 96 -6.29 -1.42 -0.94
C ARG A 96 -7.15 -2.37 -0.09
N TYR A 97 -7.91 -1.81 0.83
CA TYR A 97 -8.74 -2.56 1.77
C TYR A 97 -10.09 -1.87 1.88
N GLY A 98 -11.15 -2.65 2.09
CA GLY A 98 -12.53 -2.17 2.14
C GLY A 98 -13.34 -2.63 0.93
N GLU A 99 -14.47 -1.99 0.72
CA GLU A 99 -15.42 -2.38 -0.33
C GLU A 99 -14.87 -2.04 -1.73
N LYS A 100 -15.01 -2.98 -2.68
CA LYS A 100 -14.47 -2.84 -4.05
C LYS A 100 -15.01 -1.60 -4.77
N GLU A 101 -16.31 -1.33 -4.63
CA GLU A 101 -16.95 -0.14 -5.20
C GLU A 101 -16.35 1.16 -4.62
N GLU A 102 -16.19 1.25 -3.30
CA GLU A 102 -15.62 2.44 -2.65
C GLU A 102 -14.16 2.66 -3.06
N ILE A 103 -13.39 1.57 -3.15
CA ILE A 103 -12.01 1.59 -3.65
C ILE A 103 -11.98 2.06 -5.10
N GLY A 104 -12.84 1.51 -5.96
CA GLY A 104 -12.95 1.87 -7.37
C GLY A 104 -13.23 3.37 -7.54
N GLN A 105 -14.25 3.89 -6.86
CA GLN A 105 -14.61 5.31 -6.90
C GLN A 105 -13.48 6.21 -6.38
N LEU A 106 -12.81 5.82 -5.30
CA LEU A 106 -11.68 6.58 -4.76
C LEU A 106 -10.51 6.65 -5.75
N VAL A 107 -10.17 5.51 -6.37
CA VAL A 107 -9.06 5.44 -7.34
C VAL A 107 -9.40 6.22 -8.60
N ILE A 108 -10.66 6.20 -9.06
CA ILE A 108 -11.11 7.06 -10.15
C ILE A 108 -10.86 8.53 -9.80
N GLN A 109 -11.27 8.99 -8.62
CA GLN A 109 -11.02 10.38 -8.20
C GLN A 109 -9.52 10.71 -8.16
N GLU A 110 -8.69 9.80 -7.65
CA GLU A 110 -7.22 9.94 -7.64
C GLU A 110 -6.67 10.10 -9.07
N ILE A 111 -7.10 9.27 -10.01
CA ILE A 111 -6.67 9.34 -11.41
C ILE A 111 -7.19 10.59 -12.11
N GLU A 112 -8.47 10.94 -11.91
CA GLU A 112 -9.06 12.15 -12.48
C GLU A 112 -8.29 13.41 -12.04
N ALA A 113 -7.92 13.49 -10.75
CA ALA A 113 -7.10 14.56 -10.21
C ALA A 113 -5.65 14.54 -10.74
N ALA A 114 -5.04 13.36 -10.86
CA ALA A 114 -3.67 13.23 -11.35
C ALA A 114 -3.52 13.62 -12.83
N TYR A 115 -4.57 13.48 -13.64
CA TYR A 115 -4.54 13.74 -15.08
C TYR A 115 -5.49 14.88 -15.44
N PRO A 116 -5.15 16.16 -15.17
CA PRO A 116 -5.92 17.28 -15.72
C PRO A 116 -5.79 17.34 -17.25
N ASP A 117 -6.63 18.15 -17.89
CA ASP A 117 -6.69 18.23 -19.35
C ASP A 117 -5.35 18.66 -19.95
N GLU A 118 -4.60 19.56 -19.30
CA GLU A 118 -3.28 19.98 -19.76
C GLU A 118 -2.28 18.82 -19.80
N ARG A 119 -2.36 17.87 -18.86
CA ARG A 119 -1.50 16.66 -18.82
C ARG A 119 -1.88 15.72 -19.96
N LEU A 120 -3.17 15.53 -20.22
CA LEU A 120 -3.62 14.68 -21.33
C LEU A 120 -3.21 15.25 -22.69
N GLU A 121 -3.35 16.56 -22.90
CA GLU A 121 -2.89 17.24 -24.11
C GLU A 121 -1.38 17.10 -24.31
N GLU A 122 -0.60 17.21 -23.23
CA GLU A 122 0.84 16.98 -23.29
C GLU A 122 1.19 15.54 -23.68
N ILE A 123 0.50 14.54 -23.12
CA ILE A 123 0.69 13.12 -23.49
C ILE A 123 0.37 12.93 -24.98
N ILE A 124 -0.76 13.46 -25.47
CA ILE A 124 -1.16 13.36 -26.87
C ILE A 124 -0.09 13.96 -27.79
N ARG A 125 0.37 15.18 -27.47
CA ARG A 125 1.42 15.87 -28.25
C ARG A 125 2.72 15.08 -28.27
N ASN A 126 3.18 14.60 -27.11
CA ASN A 126 4.43 13.86 -27.00
C ASN A 126 4.40 12.56 -27.83
N VAL A 127 3.26 11.86 -27.84
CA VAL A 127 3.08 10.66 -28.66
C VAL A 127 3.07 11.00 -30.15
N GLN A 128 2.35 12.04 -30.56
CA GLN A 128 2.27 12.46 -31.98
C GLN A 128 3.61 12.93 -32.54
N GLU A 129 4.42 13.60 -31.73
CA GLU A 129 5.75 14.09 -32.11
C GLU A 129 6.82 12.99 -32.12
N GLY A 130 6.48 11.76 -31.72
CA GLY A 130 7.42 10.63 -31.67
C GLY A 130 8.53 10.82 -30.64
N HIS A 131 8.29 11.63 -29.61
CA HIS A 131 9.26 11.82 -28.53
C HIS A 131 9.36 10.53 -27.71
N GLU A 132 10.44 9.76 -27.92
CA GLU A 132 10.81 8.67 -27.01
C GLU A 132 11.17 9.26 -25.64
N ARG A 133 10.27 9.05 -24.68
CA ARG A 133 10.46 9.11 -23.22
C ARG A 133 11.72 9.83 -22.78
N THR A 134 11.61 11.14 -22.55
CA THR A 134 12.20 11.62 -21.32
C THR A 134 11.19 11.28 -20.25
N SER A 135 11.52 10.34 -19.35
CA SER A 135 10.88 10.31 -18.03
C SER A 135 10.85 11.77 -17.60
N GLN A 136 9.67 12.39 -17.56
CA GLN A 136 9.52 13.69 -16.92
C GLN A 136 9.95 13.40 -15.49
N ARG A 137 11.22 13.66 -15.19
CA ARG A 137 11.74 13.61 -13.83
C ARG A 137 10.84 14.57 -13.09
N GLY A 138 10.01 14.03 -12.20
CA GLY A 138 9.04 14.79 -11.45
C GLY A 138 9.68 16.07 -10.92
N ARG A 139 8.92 17.15 -10.92
CA ARG A 139 9.41 18.44 -10.42
C ARG A 139 9.23 18.47 -8.91
N LYS A 140 10.25 18.90 -8.17
CA LYS A 140 10.13 19.21 -6.74
C LYS A 140 9.07 20.31 -6.54
N VAL A 141 8.14 20.06 -5.64
CA VAL A 141 7.03 20.98 -5.34
C VAL A 141 7.39 21.81 -4.11
N SER A 142 7.19 23.12 -4.18
CA SER A 142 7.37 23.99 -3.02
C SER A 142 6.11 24.02 -2.14
N LEU A 143 6.28 24.32 -0.86
CA LEU A 143 5.16 24.54 0.07
C LEU A 143 4.17 25.61 -0.40
N VAL A 144 4.65 26.63 -1.11
CA VAL A 144 3.80 27.72 -1.64
C VAL A 144 2.95 27.24 -2.81
N GLU A 145 3.50 26.39 -3.69
CA GLU A 145 2.75 25.79 -4.79
C GLU A 145 1.68 24.81 -4.28
N PHE A 146 1.96 24.12 -3.18
CA PHE A 146 1.03 23.18 -2.57
C PHE A 146 -0.12 23.86 -1.79
N ASP A 147 0.03 25.12 -1.37
CA ASP A 147 -0.97 25.83 -0.57
C ASP A 147 -2.08 26.46 -1.45
N VAL A 148 -2.79 25.60 -2.19
CA VAL A 148 -3.95 25.94 -3.03
C VAL A 148 -5.22 25.30 -2.50
N PRO A 149 -6.42 25.89 -2.69
CA PRO A 149 -7.66 25.37 -2.11
C PRO A 149 -8.16 24.09 -2.79
N GLU A 150 -7.90 23.90 -4.08
CA GLU A 150 -8.30 22.72 -4.86
C GLU A 150 -7.47 21.49 -4.46
N TRP A 151 -8.13 20.43 -3.98
CA TRP A 151 -7.41 19.22 -3.58
C TRP A 151 -6.87 18.46 -4.79
N GLU A 152 -7.52 18.57 -5.94
CA GLU A 152 -7.11 17.95 -7.20
C GLU A 152 -5.71 18.45 -7.58
N THR A 153 -5.49 19.76 -7.52
CA THR A 153 -4.19 20.38 -7.79
C THR A 153 -3.14 19.94 -6.77
N ARG A 154 -3.48 19.89 -5.48
CA ARG A 154 -2.55 19.39 -4.45
C ARG A 154 -2.18 17.92 -4.67
N PHE A 155 -3.15 17.09 -5.02
CA PHE A 155 -2.93 15.67 -5.33
C PHE A 155 -2.06 15.51 -6.57
N GLN A 156 -2.35 16.25 -7.64
CA GLN A 156 -1.55 16.26 -8.86
C GLN A 156 -0.10 16.66 -8.59
N LEU A 157 0.12 17.74 -7.83
CA LEU A 157 1.45 18.20 -7.47
C LEU A 157 2.23 17.10 -6.75
N LEU A 158 1.59 16.42 -5.79
CA LEU A 158 2.20 15.32 -5.04
C LEU A 158 2.46 14.11 -5.94
N ASP A 159 1.48 13.64 -6.73
CA ASP A 159 1.60 12.48 -7.65
C ASP A 159 2.73 12.63 -8.68
N GLN A 160 3.02 13.86 -9.11
CA GLN A 160 4.04 14.17 -10.10
C GLN A 160 5.42 14.44 -9.50
N MET A 161 5.59 14.31 -8.18
CA MET A 161 6.90 14.43 -7.56
C MET A 161 7.83 13.30 -8.02
N PRO A 162 9.15 13.55 -8.08
CA PRO A 162 10.11 12.48 -8.22
C PRO A 162 10.15 11.66 -6.92
N ASP A 163 10.96 10.59 -6.90
CA ASP A 163 11.19 9.82 -5.68
C ASP A 163 11.53 10.78 -4.51
N PRO A 164 10.79 10.68 -3.39
CA PRO A 164 10.90 11.64 -2.30
C PRO A 164 12.23 11.47 -1.55
N ASP A 165 12.74 12.58 -1.02
CA ASP A 165 13.93 12.59 -0.17
C ASP A 165 13.73 13.46 1.09
N LEU A 166 14.79 13.58 1.89
CA LEU A 166 14.76 14.33 3.16
C LEU A 166 14.35 15.80 3.00
N ASP A 167 14.60 16.42 1.84
CA ASP A 167 14.24 17.82 1.60
C ASP A 167 12.72 18.00 1.41
N ASP A 168 12.00 16.92 1.12
CA ASP A 168 10.54 16.93 0.94
C ASP A 168 9.77 16.80 2.26
N LEU A 169 10.42 16.47 3.38
CA LEU A 169 9.75 16.27 4.68
C LEU A 169 8.81 17.41 5.09
N PRO A 170 9.14 18.71 4.92
CA PRO A 170 8.21 19.80 5.24
C PRO A 170 6.94 19.77 4.38
N LEU A 171 7.05 19.42 3.10
CA LEU A 171 5.91 19.28 2.19
C LEU A 171 5.06 18.08 2.57
N LEU A 172 5.68 16.93 2.84
CA LEU A 172 4.98 15.72 3.25
C LEU A 172 4.29 15.91 4.61
N GLU A 173 4.88 16.67 5.53
CA GLU A 173 4.26 17.04 6.80
C GLU A 173 2.98 17.88 6.61
N LYS A 174 3.00 18.83 5.67
CA LYS A 174 1.83 19.63 5.29
C LYS A 174 0.77 18.72 4.63
N ALA A 175 1.18 17.83 3.73
CA ALA A 175 0.29 16.89 3.06
C ALA A 175 -0.36 15.87 4.02
N LEU A 176 0.33 15.46 5.09
CA LEU A 176 -0.24 14.64 6.17
C LEU A 176 -1.38 15.33 6.93
N GLN A 177 -1.55 16.65 6.78
CA GLN A 177 -2.60 17.43 7.44
C GLN A 177 -3.75 17.79 6.48
N ASP A 178 -3.73 17.28 5.24
CA ASP A 178 -4.72 17.60 4.22
C ASP A 178 -6.13 17.08 4.59
N ASP A 179 -7.16 17.81 4.18
CA ASP A 179 -8.54 17.38 4.34
C ASP A 179 -8.86 16.11 3.53
N LYS A 180 -8.27 15.96 2.34
CA LYS A 180 -8.45 14.80 1.46
C LYS A 180 -7.62 13.62 1.95
N MET A 181 -8.31 12.51 2.24
CA MET A 181 -7.68 11.27 2.67
C MET A 181 -6.64 10.73 1.68
N SER A 182 -6.91 10.84 0.37
CA SER A 182 -5.99 10.41 -0.70
C SER A 182 -4.63 11.11 -0.63
N ILE A 183 -4.59 12.41 -0.31
CA ILE A 183 -3.34 13.18 -0.17
C ILE A 183 -2.57 12.71 1.08
N ARG A 184 -3.26 12.59 2.22
CA ARG A 184 -2.62 12.11 3.47
C ARG A 184 -2.04 10.71 3.31
N ARG A 185 -2.76 9.82 2.63
CA ARG A 185 -2.31 8.46 2.33
C ARG A 185 -1.10 8.47 1.40
N LEU A 186 -1.13 9.24 0.31
CA LEU A 186 0.00 9.36 -0.63
C LEU A 186 1.24 9.93 0.07
N ALA A 187 1.07 10.95 0.91
CA ALA A 187 2.17 11.48 1.72
C ALA A 187 2.77 10.43 2.67
N THR A 188 1.93 9.56 3.24
CA THR A 188 2.40 8.45 4.10
C THR A 188 3.19 7.43 3.29
N VAL A 189 2.73 7.08 2.08
CA VAL A 189 3.48 6.21 1.15
C VAL A 189 4.85 6.83 0.83
N TYR A 190 4.90 8.12 0.51
CA TYR A 190 6.16 8.81 0.20
C TYR A 190 7.11 8.88 1.38
N LEU A 191 6.59 9.06 2.61
CA LEU A 191 7.41 8.95 3.82
C LEU A 191 8.00 7.54 3.98
N GLY A 192 7.25 6.49 3.61
CA GLY A 192 7.73 5.11 3.61
C GLY A 192 8.80 4.81 2.56
N MET A 193 8.92 5.64 1.52
CA MET A 193 9.96 5.52 0.49
C MET A 193 11.29 6.18 0.90
N ILE A 194 11.26 7.05 1.92
CA ILE A 194 12.47 7.69 2.43
C ILE A 194 13.09 6.76 3.48
N GLU A 195 14.16 6.05 3.10
CA GLU A 195 14.87 5.08 3.94
C GLU A 195 15.78 5.74 5.01
N ASP A 196 15.25 6.69 5.78
CA ASP A 196 15.97 7.41 6.84
C ASP A 196 15.12 7.55 8.11
N GLU A 197 15.71 7.37 9.30
CA GLU A 197 15.01 7.46 10.58
C GLU A 197 14.34 8.83 10.84
N ALA A 198 14.73 9.88 10.11
CA ALA A 198 14.05 11.18 10.14
C ALA A 198 12.55 11.10 9.83
N VAL A 199 12.06 10.05 9.15
CA VAL A 199 10.65 9.86 8.82
C VAL A 199 9.80 9.42 10.02
N ILE A 200 10.42 8.87 11.07
CA ILE A 200 9.74 8.26 12.21
C ILE A 200 8.63 9.15 12.79
N PRO A 201 8.88 10.41 13.20
CA PRO A 201 7.84 11.24 13.81
C PRO A 201 6.67 11.55 12.87
N TYR A 202 6.86 11.46 11.56
CA TYR A 202 5.80 11.71 10.57
C TYR A 202 4.94 10.46 10.36
N ILE A 203 5.55 9.28 10.28
CA ILE A 203 4.83 8.01 10.20
C ILE A 203 4.07 7.74 11.51
N GLU A 204 4.66 8.04 12.67
CA GLU A 204 3.96 7.97 13.96
C GLU A 204 2.70 8.86 13.97
N ARG A 205 2.79 10.08 13.41
CA ARG A 205 1.61 10.94 13.27
C ARG A 205 0.54 10.31 12.36
N ALA A 206 0.94 9.68 11.27
CA ALA A 206 0.03 9.01 10.34
C ALA A 206 -0.68 7.80 10.99
N LEU A 207 -0.07 7.15 12.00
CA LEU A 207 -0.73 6.13 12.83
C LEU A 207 -1.84 6.67 13.72
N HIS A 208 -1.98 7.99 13.85
CA HIS A 208 -3.10 8.61 14.56
C HIS A 208 -4.12 9.27 13.61
N ASP A 209 -4.04 8.98 12.30
CA ASP A 209 -4.96 9.57 11.33
C ASP A 209 -6.42 9.19 11.59
N LYS A 210 -7.34 10.10 11.26
CA LYS A 210 -8.79 9.87 11.35
C LYS A 210 -9.27 8.71 10.47
N SER A 211 -8.60 8.47 9.34
CA SER A 211 -8.88 7.36 8.42
C SER A 211 -8.06 6.14 8.81
N TRP A 212 -8.73 5.01 9.02
CA TRP A 212 -8.04 3.74 9.28
C TRP A 212 -7.17 3.31 8.09
N ALA A 213 -7.51 3.70 6.86
CA ALA A 213 -6.71 3.37 5.68
C ALA A 213 -5.34 4.05 5.72
N VAL A 214 -5.27 5.30 6.21
CA VAL A 214 -3.99 6.02 6.39
C VAL A 214 -3.18 5.40 7.53
N ARG A 215 -3.83 5.09 8.67
CA ARG A 215 -3.16 4.40 9.79
C ARG A 215 -2.58 3.05 9.38
N ARG A 216 -3.30 2.29 8.55
CA ARG A 216 -2.83 1.02 8.01
C ARG A 216 -1.64 1.23 7.09
N THR A 217 -1.71 2.21 6.18
CA THR A 217 -0.56 2.58 5.31
C THR A 217 0.66 2.95 6.15
N ALA A 218 0.49 3.71 7.23
CA ALA A 218 1.58 4.02 8.14
C ALA A 218 2.18 2.75 8.78
N GLY A 219 1.31 1.79 9.16
CA GLY A 219 1.75 0.46 9.60
C GLY A 219 2.56 -0.31 8.56
N ASP A 220 2.17 -0.27 7.28
CA ASP A 220 2.95 -0.89 6.22
C ASP A 220 4.33 -0.26 6.12
N CYS A 221 4.39 1.07 6.08
CA CYS A 221 5.65 1.81 6.02
C CYS A 221 6.55 1.50 7.23
N MET A 222 5.99 1.38 8.45
CA MET A 222 6.75 0.96 9.64
C MET A 222 7.38 -0.42 9.46
N SER A 223 6.61 -1.40 8.95
CA SER A 223 7.11 -2.76 8.68
C SER A 223 8.17 -2.77 7.60
N ASP A 224 7.93 -2.09 6.48
CA ASP A 224 8.86 -2.06 5.35
C ASP A 224 10.22 -1.46 5.75
N LEU A 225 10.19 -0.31 6.43
CA LEU A 225 11.40 0.37 6.93
C LEU A 225 12.08 -0.40 8.08
N GLY A 226 11.29 -1.01 8.97
CA GLY A 226 11.80 -1.86 10.05
C GLY A 226 12.68 -1.15 11.09
N PHE A 227 12.62 0.18 11.18
CA PHE A 227 13.44 0.94 12.13
C PHE A 227 13.02 0.66 13.58
N PRO A 228 13.95 0.38 14.51
CA PRO A 228 13.63 0.12 15.91
C PRO A 228 12.89 1.26 16.62
N GLY A 229 13.01 2.50 16.14
CA GLY A 229 12.33 3.65 16.71
C GLY A 229 10.80 3.56 16.67
N PHE A 230 10.23 2.76 15.76
CA PHE A 230 8.77 2.54 15.67
C PHE A 230 8.20 1.64 16.78
N GLU A 231 9.04 1.00 17.60
CA GLU A 231 8.62 0.02 18.63
C GLU A 231 7.51 0.57 19.54
N SER A 232 7.65 1.82 20.01
CA SER A 232 6.65 2.41 20.91
C SER A 232 5.31 2.64 20.22
N ALA A 233 5.35 3.15 18.97
CA ALA A 233 4.15 3.39 18.19
C ALA A 233 3.46 2.08 17.76
N ALA A 234 4.23 1.04 17.44
CA ALA A 234 3.68 -0.28 17.13
C ALA A 234 2.99 -0.90 18.36
N MET A 235 3.57 -0.81 19.55
CA MET A 235 2.91 -1.26 20.78
C MET A 235 1.58 -0.55 21.05
N GLU A 236 1.49 0.75 20.75
CA GLU A 236 0.23 1.50 20.85
C GLU A 236 -0.79 1.06 19.78
N ALA A 237 -0.33 0.87 18.54
CA ALA A 237 -1.17 0.48 17.40
C ALA A 237 -1.82 -0.91 17.56
N LEU A 238 -1.31 -1.78 18.46
CA LEU A 238 -2.00 -3.00 18.89
C LEU A 238 -3.37 -2.74 19.54
N GLN A 239 -3.67 -1.51 19.94
CA GLN A 239 -4.96 -1.13 20.53
C GLN A 239 -5.87 -0.38 19.54
N ASP A 240 -5.52 -0.33 18.25
CA ASP A 240 -6.31 0.37 17.24
C ASP A 240 -7.72 -0.24 17.08
N LYS A 241 -8.70 0.62 16.78
CA LYS A 241 -10.09 0.19 16.54
C LYS A 241 -10.20 -0.70 15.31
N ASN A 242 -9.37 -0.47 14.30
CA ASN A 242 -9.35 -1.22 13.06
C ASN A 242 -8.40 -2.41 13.17
N LYS A 243 -8.92 -3.59 12.84
CA LYS A 243 -8.16 -4.84 12.93
C LYS A 243 -6.91 -4.86 12.06
N LEU A 244 -6.96 -4.24 10.87
CA LEU A 244 -5.85 -4.27 9.93
C LEU A 244 -4.64 -3.49 10.47
N VAL A 245 -4.90 -2.41 11.21
CA VAL A 245 -3.86 -1.64 11.90
C VAL A 245 -3.24 -2.46 13.02
N ARG A 246 -4.06 -3.13 13.84
CA ARG A 246 -3.57 -4.02 14.91
C ARG A 246 -2.73 -5.19 14.37
N TRP A 247 -3.19 -5.81 13.29
CA TRP A 247 -2.48 -6.91 12.64
C TRP A 247 -1.10 -6.46 12.13
N ARG A 248 -1.04 -5.30 11.46
CA ARG A 248 0.23 -4.75 10.96
C ARG A 248 1.19 -4.38 12.10
N ALA A 249 0.67 -3.86 13.20
CA ALA A 249 1.46 -3.61 14.41
C ALA A 249 2.03 -4.91 15.00
N ALA A 250 1.22 -5.97 15.10
CA ALA A 250 1.67 -7.28 15.55
C ALA A 250 2.71 -7.90 14.60
N MET A 251 2.59 -7.66 13.29
CA MET A 251 3.56 -8.08 12.28
C MET A 251 4.91 -7.38 12.48
N TYR A 252 4.93 -6.05 12.63
CA TYR A 252 6.15 -5.30 12.92
C TYR A 252 6.85 -5.79 14.21
N LEU A 253 6.07 -6.04 15.28
CA LEU A 253 6.61 -6.52 16.55
C LEU A 253 7.13 -7.96 16.48
N TYR A 254 6.50 -8.80 15.64
CA TYR A 254 7.04 -10.11 15.30
C TYR A 254 8.37 -9.97 14.56
N GLU A 255 8.46 -9.11 13.55
CA GLU A 255 9.67 -8.90 12.74
C GLU A 255 10.86 -8.41 13.58
N THR A 256 10.62 -7.42 14.44
CA THR A 256 11.64 -6.82 15.32
C THR A 256 11.99 -7.68 16.54
N GLY A 257 11.02 -8.37 17.14
CA GLY A 257 11.25 -9.45 18.11
C GLY A 257 11.87 -9.00 19.44
N THR A 258 11.49 -7.85 19.99
CA THR A 258 12.06 -7.29 21.23
C THR A 258 11.30 -7.73 22.48
N GLU A 259 12.02 -8.09 23.56
CA GLU A 259 11.39 -8.44 24.85
C GLU A 259 10.54 -7.30 25.45
N ARG A 260 10.87 -6.04 25.12
CA ARG A 260 10.11 -4.87 25.57
C ARG A 260 8.67 -4.86 25.07
N ALA A 261 8.39 -5.52 23.94
CA ALA A 261 7.05 -5.61 23.36
C ALA A 261 6.16 -6.65 24.05
N LEU A 262 6.72 -7.59 24.83
CA LEU A 262 5.97 -8.69 25.45
C LEU A 262 4.78 -8.23 26.29
N PRO A 263 4.85 -7.18 27.14
CA PRO A 263 3.69 -6.74 27.91
C PRO A 263 2.53 -6.28 27.02
N ALA A 264 2.82 -5.54 25.94
CA ALA A 264 1.81 -5.06 25.00
C ALA A 264 1.21 -6.20 24.17
N LEU A 265 2.04 -7.13 23.71
CA LEU A 265 1.60 -8.32 22.99
C LEU A 265 0.72 -9.21 23.88
N LYS A 266 1.09 -9.45 25.14
CA LYS A 266 0.27 -10.23 26.10
C LYS A 266 -1.08 -9.58 26.37
N GLN A 267 -1.15 -8.25 26.34
CA GLN A 267 -2.44 -7.55 26.43
C GLN A 267 -3.32 -7.77 25.19
N ALA A 268 -2.73 -7.92 24.01
CA ALA A 268 -3.42 -8.19 22.75
C ALA A 268 -3.59 -9.69 22.43
N GLU A 269 -3.14 -10.59 23.30
CA GLU A 269 -3.11 -12.05 23.05
C GLU A 269 -4.49 -12.68 22.80
N ASN A 270 -5.54 -12.05 23.30
CA ASN A 270 -6.93 -12.47 23.15
C ASN A 270 -7.72 -11.50 22.27
N ASP A 271 -7.10 -10.97 21.21
CA ASP A 271 -7.77 -10.12 20.23
C ASP A 271 -9.04 -10.81 19.68
N PRO A 272 -10.15 -10.08 19.51
CA PRO A 272 -11.38 -10.64 18.96
C PRO A 272 -11.23 -11.15 17.52
N GLU A 273 -10.28 -10.62 16.75
CA GLU A 273 -10.05 -11.02 15.36
C GLU A 273 -9.01 -12.13 15.30
N PHE A 274 -9.36 -13.24 14.64
CA PHE A 274 -8.56 -14.46 14.64
C PHE A 274 -7.15 -14.24 14.09
N GLU A 275 -7.00 -13.50 13.00
CA GLU A 275 -5.71 -13.27 12.35
C GLU A 275 -4.79 -12.41 13.22
N VAL A 276 -5.36 -11.42 13.91
CA VAL A 276 -4.61 -10.58 14.87
C VAL A 276 -4.16 -11.43 16.04
N LYS A 277 -5.06 -12.22 16.62
CA LYS A 277 -4.77 -13.16 17.71
C LYS A 277 -3.64 -14.13 17.35
N LEU A 278 -3.70 -14.72 16.15
CA LEU A 278 -2.67 -15.62 15.64
C LEU A 278 -1.32 -14.92 15.51
N GLN A 279 -1.30 -13.76 14.85
CA GLN A 279 -0.07 -12.98 14.64
C GLN A 279 0.57 -12.54 15.96
N VAL A 280 -0.23 -12.09 16.93
CA VAL A 280 0.25 -11.71 18.27
C VAL A 280 0.86 -12.92 19.00
N ARG A 281 0.20 -14.08 18.97
CA ARG A 281 0.74 -15.30 19.59
C ARG A 281 2.04 -15.76 18.93
N MET A 282 2.15 -15.65 17.61
CA MET A 282 3.40 -15.91 16.89
C MET A 282 4.51 -14.94 17.33
N ALA A 283 4.21 -13.66 17.53
CA ALA A 283 5.16 -12.69 18.07
C ALA A 283 5.62 -13.06 19.49
N ILE A 284 4.69 -13.41 20.38
CA ILE A 284 5.01 -13.82 21.76
C ILE A 284 5.91 -15.06 21.76
N ALA A 285 5.48 -16.13 21.08
CA ALA A 285 6.22 -17.39 21.04
C ALA A 285 7.64 -17.18 20.52
N ARG A 286 7.80 -16.42 19.44
CA ARG A 286 9.10 -16.11 18.85
C ARG A 286 10.03 -15.39 19.83
N ILE A 287 9.51 -14.38 20.53
CA ILE A 287 10.29 -13.59 21.50
C ILE A 287 10.66 -14.45 22.73
N GLU A 288 9.73 -15.27 23.23
CA GLU A 288 9.97 -16.13 24.41
C GLU A 288 10.89 -17.32 24.12
N GLU A 289 10.87 -17.87 22.90
CA GLU A 289 11.77 -18.94 22.45
C GLU A 289 13.16 -18.42 22.09
N GLY A 290 13.36 -17.10 22.09
CA GLY A 290 14.65 -16.46 21.83
C GLY A 290 15.12 -16.55 20.38
N GLU A 291 14.19 -16.68 19.42
CA GLU A 291 14.56 -16.60 18.00
C GLU A 291 15.07 -15.19 17.67
N GLU A 292 16.23 -15.11 17.00
CA GLU A 292 16.79 -13.82 16.56
C GLU A 292 15.82 -13.04 15.65
N ALA A 293 15.95 -11.71 15.67
CA ALA A 293 15.21 -10.82 14.78
C ALA A 293 15.50 -11.18 13.30
N LYS A 294 14.53 -11.76 12.60
CA LYS A 294 14.60 -12.06 11.16
C LYS A 294 14.69 -10.78 10.29
N GLY A 295 14.40 -9.60 10.87
CA GLY A 295 14.30 -8.33 10.13
C GLY A 295 13.00 -8.25 9.32
N SER A 296 12.68 -7.06 8.77
CA SER A 296 11.52 -6.90 7.89
C SER A 296 11.64 -7.76 6.63
N VAL A 297 10.52 -8.18 6.04
CA VAL A 297 10.53 -8.94 4.76
C VAL A 297 11.33 -8.20 3.68
N TRP A 298 11.23 -6.87 3.64
CA TRP A 298 12.00 -6.04 2.73
C TRP A 298 13.51 -6.11 3.02
N LYS A 299 13.93 -6.02 4.29
CA LYS A 299 15.34 -6.19 4.68
C LYS A 299 15.85 -7.58 4.30
N GLN A 300 15.05 -8.63 4.51
CA GLN A 300 15.39 -9.99 4.09
C GLN A 300 15.51 -10.10 2.56
N MET A 301 14.63 -9.45 1.79
CA MET A 301 14.72 -9.40 0.33
C MET A 301 15.94 -8.62 -0.17
N THR A 302 16.28 -7.50 0.46
CA THR A 302 17.44 -6.67 0.11
C THR A 302 18.75 -7.39 0.46
N GLU A 303 18.83 -8.02 1.62
CA GLU A 303 19.96 -8.86 2.02
C GLU A 303 20.09 -10.09 1.13
N ALA A 304 18.98 -10.75 0.76
CA ALA A 304 18.97 -11.87 -0.18
C ALA A 304 19.46 -11.45 -1.57
N ARG A 305 19.03 -10.28 -2.08
CA ARG A 305 19.49 -9.72 -3.36
C ARG A 305 20.96 -9.31 -3.33
N ALA A 306 21.47 -8.84 -2.19
CA ALA A 306 22.88 -8.52 -2.00
C ALA A 306 23.74 -9.80 -1.86
N ALA A 307 23.17 -10.90 -1.37
CA ALA A 307 23.84 -12.18 -1.15
C ALA A 307 23.91 -13.09 -2.39
N THR A 308 23.26 -12.74 -3.50
CA THR A 308 23.46 -13.38 -4.82
C THR A 308 24.37 -12.52 -5.70
N PRO A 309 25.70 -12.74 -5.71
CA PRO A 309 26.52 -12.24 -6.81
C PRO A 309 26.06 -12.90 -8.10
N ASN A 310 25.89 -12.12 -9.17
CA ASN A 310 25.69 -12.62 -10.54
C ASN A 310 26.70 -13.74 -10.84
N GLU A 311 26.22 -14.97 -11.03
CA GLU A 311 26.88 -16.01 -11.84
C GLU A 311 26.44 -15.90 -13.30
#